data_AF-A0A521GEA8-F1
#
_entry.id   AF-A0A521GEA8-F1
#
_cell.length_a   1.000
_cell.length_b   1.000
_cell.length_c   1.000
_cell.angle_alpha   90.00
_cell.angle_beta   90.00
_cell.angle_gamma   90.00
#
_symmetry.space_group_name_H-M   'P 1'
#
loop_
_entity.id
_entity.type
_entity.pdbx_description
1 polymer ?
#
loop_
_entity_poly.entity_id
_entity_poly.type
_entity_poly.pdbx_seq_one_letter_code
_entity_poly.pdbx_strand_id
1 'polypeptide(L)'
;MKQLLLSCFLLASVPALAQTTATTQTTATAQTTDVKEFVGNYSFADGSPIAKFIVTDKDGVLYGEADSYGSNKLLKQPETDTYQSTSSYGSIVQFERDPATKAIKGLILKVQGQEISAKKEK
;
A
#
# COMPACT_ATOMS: atom_id res chain seq x y z
N MET A 1 61.06 14.22 -24.23
CA MET A 1 61.97 13.12 -23.85
C MET A 1 61.13 11.90 -23.49
N LYS A 2 61.53 10.72 -24.00
CA LYS A 2 61.35 9.34 -23.43
C LYS A 2 59.92 8.92 -23.02
N GLN A 3 59.16 8.21 -23.86
CA GLN A 3 59.20 6.75 -24.13
C GLN A 3 58.83 5.83 -22.95
N LEU A 4 57.69 5.15 -23.12
CA LEU A 4 57.44 3.70 -23.02
C LEU A 4 57.64 2.92 -21.71
N LEU A 5 56.56 2.24 -21.27
CA LEU A 5 56.48 0.86 -20.74
C LEU A 5 55.00 0.63 -20.36
N LEU A 6 54.14 -0.02 -21.15
CA LEU A 6 54.09 -1.43 -21.60
C LEU A 6 54.32 -2.44 -20.46
N SER A 7 53.22 -2.84 -19.80
CA SER A 7 53.13 -4.11 -19.08
C SER A 7 51.80 -4.78 -19.40
N CYS A 8 51.91 -5.82 -20.22
CA CYS A 8 50.89 -6.84 -20.44
C CYS A 8 50.67 -7.62 -19.15
N PHE A 9 49.42 -7.83 -18.75
CA PHE A 9 49.07 -9.01 -17.94
C PHE A 9 47.78 -9.63 -18.49
N LEU A 10 48.02 -10.71 -19.24
CA LEU A 10 47.29 -11.98 -19.26
C LEU A 10 45.77 -11.98 -19.41
N LEU A 11 45.40 -12.42 -20.62
CA LEU A 11 44.19 -13.13 -20.99
C LEU A 11 43.84 -14.25 -20.01
N ALA A 12 42.60 -14.25 -19.53
CA ALA A 12 41.87 -15.45 -19.17
C ALA A 12 40.47 -15.36 -19.79
N SER A 13 40.34 -15.91 -21.00
CA SER A 13 39.08 -16.14 -21.68
C SER A 13 38.35 -17.32 -21.01
N VAL A 14 37.32 -17.05 -20.23
CA VAL A 14 36.38 -18.08 -19.76
C VAL A 14 35.25 -18.21 -20.79
N PRO A 15 35.00 -19.39 -21.36
CA PRO A 15 33.89 -19.59 -22.27
C PRO A 15 32.55 -19.63 -21.53
N ALA A 16 31.53 -19.22 -22.27
CA ALA A 16 30.15 -19.04 -21.89
C ALA A 16 29.49 -20.25 -21.20
N LEU A 17 28.71 -19.95 -20.17
CA LEU A 17 27.42 -20.59 -19.94
C LEU A 17 26.39 -19.47 -19.79
N ALA A 18 25.69 -19.17 -20.89
CA ALA A 18 24.51 -18.33 -20.86
C ALA A 18 23.43 -19.08 -20.06
N GLN A 19 23.31 -18.75 -18.77
CA GLN A 19 22.14 -19.13 -17.98
C GLN A 19 21.04 -18.13 -18.30
N THR A 20 20.22 -18.48 -19.28
CA THR A 20 18.92 -17.83 -19.52
C THR A 20 18.03 -18.18 -18.35
N THR A 21 18.13 -17.43 -17.24
CA THR A 21 17.09 -17.44 -16.22
C THR A 21 15.88 -16.77 -16.85
N ALA A 22 14.95 -17.59 -17.35
CA ALA A 22 13.60 -17.16 -17.62
C ALA A 22 13.00 -16.71 -16.28
N THR A 23 13.17 -15.44 -15.94
CA THR A 23 12.35 -14.80 -14.92
C THR A 23 10.96 -14.77 -15.49
N THR A 24 10.11 -15.67 -15.01
CA THR A 24 8.67 -15.60 -15.17
C THR A 24 8.29 -14.20 -14.70
N GLN A 25 8.04 -13.30 -15.66
CA GLN A 25 7.39 -12.04 -15.39
C GLN A 25 6.00 -12.43 -14.92
N THR A 26 5.84 -12.56 -13.60
CA THR A 26 4.54 -12.46 -12.95
C THR A 26 4.05 -11.08 -13.34
N THR A 27 3.25 -11.04 -14.41
CA THR A 27 2.45 -9.88 -14.76
C THR A 27 1.54 -9.73 -13.55
N ALA A 28 1.93 -8.85 -12.63
CA ALA A 28 1.03 -8.37 -11.61
C ALA A 28 -0.15 -7.79 -12.39
N THR A 29 -1.22 -8.57 -12.52
CA THR A 29 -2.49 -8.07 -12.99
C THR A 29 -2.84 -6.97 -12.01
N ALA A 30 -2.64 -5.73 -12.41
CA ALA A 30 -3.08 -4.58 -11.65
C ALA A 30 -4.59 -4.75 -11.50
N GLN A 31 -5.01 -5.31 -10.37
CA GLN A 31 -6.40 -5.47 -10.04
C GLN A 31 -6.89 -4.05 -9.78
N THR A 32 -7.46 -3.43 -10.81
CA THR A 32 -8.10 -2.13 -10.74
C THR A 32 -9.27 -2.27 -9.78
N THR A 33 -8.99 -1.99 -8.52
CA THR A 33 -9.99 -1.97 -7.46
C THR A 33 -10.73 -0.65 -7.58
N ASP A 34 -12.05 -0.71 -7.72
CA ASP A 34 -12.85 0.50 -7.76
C ASP A 34 -12.80 1.16 -6.38
N VAL A 35 -12.36 2.41 -6.32
CA VAL A 35 -12.26 3.16 -5.06
C VAL A 35 -13.62 3.29 -4.37
N LYS A 36 -14.72 3.19 -5.13
CA LYS A 36 -16.09 3.18 -4.59
C LYS A 36 -16.34 2.05 -3.59
N GLU A 37 -15.65 0.91 -3.71
CA GLU A 37 -15.81 -0.22 -2.78
C GLU A 37 -15.44 0.13 -1.33
N PHE A 38 -14.50 1.08 -1.16
CA PHE A 38 -14.02 1.52 0.15
C PHE A 38 -14.85 2.66 0.76
N VAL A 39 -15.75 3.27 -0.01
CA VAL A 39 -16.59 4.36 0.49
C VAL A 39 -17.58 3.80 1.51
N GLY A 40 -17.74 4.52 2.61
CA GLY A 40 -18.69 4.16 3.67
C GLY A 40 -18.29 4.67 5.03
N ASN A 41 -19.12 4.32 6.00
CA ASN A 41 -18.89 4.56 7.41
C ASN A 41 -18.32 3.31 8.07
N TYR A 42 -17.37 3.52 8.97
CA TYR A 42 -16.72 2.45 9.72
C TYR A 42 -16.80 2.76 11.21
N SER A 43 -17.43 1.90 11.99
CA SER A 43 -17.58 2.07 13.44
C SER A 43 -16.55 1.23 14.18
N PHE A 44 -15.89 1.82 15.17
CA PHE A 44 -15.04 1.11 16.10
C PHE A 44 -15.86 0.53 17.26
N ALA A 45 -15.25 -0.39 18.01
CA ALA A 45 -15.88 -0.93 19.22
C ALA A 45 -15.96 0.13 20.33
N ASP A 46 -16.92 -0.04 21.25
CA ASP A 46 -17.06 0.82 22.42
C ASP A 46 -15.75 0.86 23.23
N GLY A 47 -15.38 2.06 23.68
CA GLY A 47 -14.13 2.30 24.40
C GLY A 47 -12.89 2.52 23.51
N SER A 48 -13.04 2.45 22.18
CA SER A 48 -12.00 2.89 21.24
C SER A 48 -11.69 4.38 21.41
N PRO A 49 -10.43 4.82 21.19
CA PRO A 49 -10.05 6.24 21.23
C PRO A 49 -10.79 7.13 20.23
N ILE A 50 -11.32 6.54 19.17
CA ILE A 50 -12.20 7.18 18.18
C ILE A 50 -13.42 6.30 17.94
N ALA A 51 -14.57 6.91 17.64
CA ALA A 51 -15.83 6.19 17.46
C ALA A 51 -16.06 5.78 15.99
N LYS A 52 -15.69 6.64 15.05
CA LYS A 52 -16.02 6.48 13.63
C LYS A 52 -14.87 6.88 12.72
N PHE A 53 -14.76 6.18 11.59
CA PHE A 53 -13.98 6.59 10.43
C PHE A 53 -14.89 6.66 9.20
N ILE A 54 -14.92 7.81 8.52
CA ILE A 54 -15.73 8.03 7.33
C ILE A 54 -14.80 8.06 6.12
N VAL A 55 -15.09 7.22 5.12
CA VAL A 55 -14.38 7.21 3.85
C VAL A 55 -15.29 7.78 2.77
N THR A 56 -14.81 8.83 2.10
CA THR A 56 -15.49 9.47 0.98
C THR A 56 -14.63 9.39 -0.28
N ASP A 57 -15.28 9.39 -1.43
CA ASP A 57 -14.64 9.53 -2.73
C ASP A 57 -14.94 10.92 -3.30
N LYS A 58 -13.89 11.61 -3.75
CA LYS A 58 -13.96 12.86 -4.49
C LYS A 58 -13.13 12.69 -5.76
N ASP A 59 -13.80 12.56 -6.90
CA ASP A 59 -13.19 12.42 -8.23
C ASP A 59 -12.17 11.27 -8.36
N GLY A 60 -12.48 10.11 -7.76
CA GLY A 60 -11.60 8.93 -7.78
C GLY A 60 -10.51 8.96 -6.69
N VAL A 61 -10.52 9.97 -5.82
CA VAL A 61 -9.58 10.13 -4.73
C VAL A 61 -10.28 9.88 -3.40
N LEU A 62 -9.75 8.95 -2.62
CA LEU A 62 -10.27 8.67 -1.28
C LEU A 62 -9.84 9.72 -0.26
N TYR A 63 -10.78 10.06 0.62
CA TYR A 63 -10.55 10.88 1.80
C TYR A 63 -11.08 10.14 3.03
N GLY A 64 -10.32 10.18 4.11
CA GLY A 64 -10.66 9.58 5.39
C GLY A 64 -10.80 10.64 6.48
N GLU A 65 -11.82 10.50 7.32
CA GLU A 65 -12.08 11.38 8.46
C GLU A 65 -12.35 10.53 9.69
N ALA A 66 -11.54 10.70 10.74
CA ALA A 66 -11.79 10.11 12.05
C ALA A 66 -12.59 11.11 12.90
N ASP A 67 -13.74 10.72 13.41
CA ASP A 67 -14.66 11.57 14.20
C ASP A 67 -14.79 13.00 13.67
N SER A 68 -14.15 13.98 14.33
CA SER A 68 -14.13 15.40 13.92
C SER A 68 -12.72 15.94 13.69
N TYR A 69 -11.75 15.06 13.43
CA TYR A 69 -10.34 15.41 13.17
C TYR A 69 -10.08 15.88 11.73
N GLY A 70 -11.13 16.04 10.93
CA GLY A 70 -11.07 16.57 9.58
C GLY A 70 -10.75 15.52 8.51
N SER A 71 -11.16 15.85 7.29
CA SER A 71 -11.05 15.00 6.12
C SER A 71 -9.68 15.12 5.45
N ASN A 72 -8.94 14.02 5.37
CA ASN A 72 -7.59 13.96 4.84
C ASN A 72 -7.52 13.01 3.65
N LYS A 73 -6.72 13.37 2.63
CA LYS A 73 -6.50 12.52 1.45
C LYS A 73 -5.83 11.20 1.87
N LEU A 74 -6.30 10.09 1.29
CA LEU A 74 -5.74 8.76 1.48
C LEU A 74 -4.91 8.38 0.25
N LEU A 75 -3.59 8.23 0.44
CA LEU A 75 -2.64 7.90 -0.61
C LEU A 75 -2.48 6.39 -0.72
N LYS A 76 -2.77 5.83 -1.90
CA LYS A 76 -2.63 4.39 -2.15
C LYS A 76 -1.21 3.93 -1.84
N GLN A 77 -1.08 2.81 -1.13
CA GLN A 77 0.20 2.17 -0.84
C GLN A 77 0.41 0.93 -1.72
N PRO A 78 1.66 0.41 -1.81
CA PRO A 78 1.94 -0.81 -2.57
C PRO A 78 1.22 -2.05 -2.04
N GLU A 79 0.94 -2.10 -0.73
CA GLU A 79 0.17 -3.19 -0.12
C GLU A 79 -1.31 -3.12 -0.56
N THR A 80 -1.88 -4.28 -0.84
CA THR A 80 -3.28 -4.42 -1.27
C THR A 80 -4.22 -3.78 -0.26
N ASP A 81 -5.19 -3.02 -0.77
CA ASP A 81 -6.20 -2.34 0.05
C ASP A 81 -5.64 -1.45 1.18
N THR A 82 -4.38 -1.02 1.06
CA THR A 82 -3.72 -0.15 2.04
C THR A 82 -3.56 1.26 1.52
N TYR A 83 -3.83 2.24 2.40
CA TYR A 83 -3.71 3.67 2.12
C TYR A 83 -3.08 4.39 3.31
N GLN A 84 -2.34 5.46 3.04
CA GLN A 84 -1.78 6.34 4.08
C GLN A 84 -2.53 7.67 4.09
N SER A 85 -2.97 8.09 5.29
CA SER A 85 -3.58 9.40 5.49
C SER A 85 -2.54 10.52 5.41
N THR A 86 -2.91 11.61 4.76
CA THR A 86 -2.13 12.87 4.72
C THR A 86 -2.26 13.72 5.98
N SER A 87 -3.02 13.27 6.99
CA SER A 87 -3.06 13.91 8.31
C SER A 87 -1.66 13.99 8.95
N SER A 88 -1.50 14.85 9.95
CA SER A 88 -0.26 14.95 10.74
C SER A 88 0.15 13.64 11.44
N TYR A 89 -0.81 12.75 11.69
CA TYR A 89 -0.54 11.44 12.29
C TYR A 89 -0.02 10.40 11.30
N GLY A 90 -0.13 10.65 9.99
CA GLY A 90 0.35 9.75 8.95
C GLY A 90 -0.26 8.34 9.00
N SER A 91 -1.47 8.20 9.55
CA SER A 91 -2.08 6.90 9.85
C SER A 91 -2.21 6.00 8.63
N ILE A 92 -2.04 4.68 8.81
CA ILE A 92 -2.26 3.68 7.77
C ILE A 92 -3.67 3.10 7.92
N VAL A 93 -4.42 3.12 6.83
CA VAL A 93 -5.75 2.52 6.70
C VAL A 93 -5.61 1.27 5.84
N GLN A 94 -5.81 0.10 6.44
CA GLN A 94 -5.79 -1.18 5.74
C GLN A 94 -7.21 -1.75 5.71
N PHE A 95 -7.85 -1.76 4.55
CA PHE A 95 -9.21 -2.29 4.45
C PHE A 95 -9.22 -3.81 4.50
N GLU A 96 -10.23 -4.35 5.17
CA GLU A 96 -10.41 -5.79 5.31
C GLU A 96 -11.54 -6.27 4.42
N ARG A 97 -11.25 -7.30 3.61
CA ARG A 97 -12.25 -7.99 2.79
C ARG A 97 -12.83 -9.18 3.53
N ASP A 98 -14.10 -9.43 3.28
CA ASP A 98 -14.73 -10.69 3.62
C ASP A 98 -14.15 -11.81 2.74
N PRO A 99 -13.70 -12.94 3.32
CA PRO A 99 -13.01 -13.97 2.55
C PRO A 99 -13.92 -14.70 1.55
N ALA A 100 -15.23 -14.77 1.81
CA ALA A 100 -16.20 -15.47 0.97
C ALA A 100 -16.70 -14.60 -0.18
N THR A 101 -17.06 -13.35 0.11
CA THR A 101 -17.68 -12.42 -0.85
C THR A 101 -16.69 -11.46 -1.50
N LYS A 102 -15.48 -11.32 -0.95
CA LYS A 102 -14.46 -10.34 -1.33
C LYS A 102 -14.88 -8.87 -1.12
N ALA A 103 -16.05 -8.61 -0.54
CA ALA A 103 -16.53 -7.27 -0.23
C ALA A 103 -15.76 -6.65 0.95
N ILE A 104 -15.63 -5.33 0.97
CA ILE A 104 -15.05 -4.61 2.11
C ILE A 104 -15.99 -4.73 3.32
N LYS A 105 -15.49 -5.32 4.40
CA LYS A 105 -16.23 -5.54 5.66
C LYS A 105 -15.77 -4.65 6.81
N GLY A 106 -14.61 -4.01 6.68
CA GLY A 106 -14.00 -3.26 7.76
C GLY A 106 -12.67 -2.64 7.37
N LEU A 107 -11.96 -2.11 8.37
CA LEU A 107 -10.60 -1.62 8.24
C LEU A 107 -9.84 -1.79 9.55
N ILE A 108 -8.51 -1.82 9.43
CA ILE A 108 -7.57 -1.62 10.53
C ILE A 108 -6.96 -0.23 10.33
N LEU A 109 -7.02 0.60 11.36
CA LEU A 109 -6.33 1.88 11.43
C LEU A 109 -5.09 1.75 12.30
N LYS A 110 -3.93 1.99 11.71
CA LYS A 110 -2.64 2.02 12.41
C LYS A 110 -2.23 3.46 12.63
N VAL A 111 -2.13 3.88 13.88
CA VAL A 111 -1.84 5.26 14.27
C VAL A 111 -0.96 5.27 15.51
N GLN A 112 0.18 5.97 15.45
CA GLN A 112 1.13 6.10 16.58
C GLN A 112 1.51 4.76 17.24
N GLY A 113 1.70 3.69 16.44
CA GLY A 113 2.06 2.36 16.94
C GLY A 113 0.92 1.58 17.59
N GLN A 114 -0.32 2.07 17.51
CA GLN A 114 -1.53 1.33 17.89
C GLN A 114 -2.25 0.85 16.64
N GLU A 115 -2.90 -0.31 16.73
CA GLU A 115 -3.82 -0.82 15.72
C GLU A 115 -5.21 -0.94 16.31
N ILE A 116 -6.19 -0.29 15.68
CA ILE A 116 -7.60 -0.37 16.07
C ILE A 116 -8.44 -0.78 14.86
N SER A 117 -9.41 -1.66 15.07
CA SER A 117 -10.22 -2.23 14.00
C SER A 117 -11.64 -1.67 14.02
N ALA A 118 -12.17 -1.38 12.84
CA ALA A 118 -13.53 -0.90 12.63
C ALA A 118 -14.28 -1.79 11.65
N LYS A 119 -15.60 -1.92 11.85
CA LYS A 119 -16.50 -2.63 10.94
C LYS A 119 -17.18 -1.64 10.02
N LYS A 120 -17.33 -2.01 8.74
CA LYS A 120 -18.14 -1.23 7.80
C LYS A 120 -19.59 -1.30 8.24
N GLU A 121 -20.23 -0.14 8.35
CA GLU A 121 -21.67 -0.04 8.60
C GLU A 121 -22.43 -0.59 7.38
N LYS A 122 -23.61 -1.16 7.63
CA LYS A 122 -24.49 -1.72 6.58
C LYS A 122 -25.18 -0.61 5.80
#